data_AF-A0A2C9WT13-F1
#
_entry.id   AF-A0A2C9WT13-F1
#
_cell.length_a   1.000
_cell.length_b   1.000
_cell.length_c   1.000
_cell.angle_alpha   90.00
_cell.angle_beta   90.00
_cell.angle_gamma   90.00
#
_symmetry.space_group_name_H-M   'P 1'
#
loop_
_entity.id
_entity.type
_entity.pdbx_description
1 polymer ?
#
loop_
_entity_poly.entity_id
_entity_poly.type
_entity_poly.pdbx_seq_one_letter_code
_entity_poly.pdbx_strand_id
1 'polypeptide(L)' 'MAKRQFARMHKVRRINRTWCVGYYSGGYWHLIDQVKTRSEANELADCFDDGLWYGVDAEVCGG' A
#
# COMPACT_ATOMS: atom_id res chain seq x y z
N MET A 1 19.38 7.45 -16.21
CA MET A 1 19.57 6.66 -14.97
C MET A 1 18.22 6.10 -14.55
N ALA A 2 17.95 4.82 -14.82
CA ALA A 2 16.72 4.18 -14.38
C ALA A 2 16.79 3.95 -12.87
N LYS A 3 16.20 4.85 -12.08
CA LYS A 3 15.90 4.55 -10.68
C LYS A 3 14.97 3.35 -10.74
N ARG A 4 15.49 2.16 -10.41
CA ARG A 4 14.68 1.00 -10.03
C ARG A 4 13.79 1.49 -8.89
N GLN A 5 12.60 1.99 -9.23
CA GLN A 5 11.51 2.11 -8.29
C GLN A 5 11.31 0.68 -7.82
N PHE A 6 11.81 0.38 -6.63
CA PHE A 6 11.40 -0.79 -5.90
C PHE A 6 9.89 -0.68 -5.87
N ALA A 7 9.20 -1.46 -6.71
CA ALA A 7 7.76 -1.60 -6.63
C ALA A 7 7.50 -2.09 -5.20
N ARG A 8 7.15 -1.15 -4.31
CA ARG A 8 6.82 -1.43 -2.93
C ARG A 8 5.43 -2.04 -2.98
N MET A 9 5.36 -3.29 -3.44
CA MET A 9 4.10 -4.03 -3.50
C MET A 9 3.54 -4.10 -2.08
N HIS A 10 2.42 -3.45 -1.89
CA HIS A 10 1.69 -3.50 -0.65
C HIS A 10 1.20 -4.94 -0.45
N LYS A 11 1.13 -5.33 0.82
CA LYS A 11 0.66 -6.64 1.25
C LYS A 11 -0.43 -6.44 2.28
N VAL A 12 -1.35 -7.38 2.29
CA VAL A 12 -2.40 -7.46 3.29
C VAL A 12 -2.03 -8.55 4.29
N ARG A 13 -2.07 -8.22 5.58
CA ARG A 13 -1.88 -9.18 6.68
C ARG A 13 -2.99 -9.02 7.70
N ARG A 14 -3.46 -10.12 8.27
CA ARG A 14 -4.38 -10.08 9.40
C ARG A 14 -3.59 -10.05 10.69
N ILE A 15 -3.80 -9.02 11.52
CA ILE A 15 -3.20 -8.92 12.85
C ILE A 15 -4.34 -8.84 13.86
N ASN A 16 -4.40 -9.81 14.79
CA ASN A 16 -5.54 -10.01 15.68
C ASN A 16 -6.86 -10.15 14.89
N ARG A 17 -7.76 -9.15 14.99
CA ARG A 17 -9.07 -9.12 14.33
C ARG A 17 -9.17 -8.06 13.23
N THR A 18 -8.07 -7.37 12.91
CA THR A 18 -8.03 -6.28 11.95
C THR A 18 -7.20 -6.70 10.72
N TRP A 19 -7.57 -6.18 9.57
CA TRP A 19 -6.78 -6.34 8.34
C TRP A 19 -5.87 -5.14 8.17
N CYS A 20 -4.59 -5.41 7.99
CA CYS A 20 -3.54 -4.41 7.92
C CYS A 20 -2.97 -4.38 6.51
N VAL A 21 -2.80 -3.18 5.96
CA VAL A 21 -2.09 -2.94 4.70
C VAL A 21 -0.72 -2.37 5.04
N GLY A 22 0.32 -2.87 4.38
CA GLY A 22 1.69 -2.43 4.63
C GLY A 22 2.66 -2.97 3.59
N TYR A 23 3.95 -2.75 3.80
CA TYR A 23 5.00 -3.21 2.88
C TYR A 23 6.25 -3.64 3.64
N TYR A 24 7.11 -4.42 2.98
CA TYR A 24 8.42 -4.77 3.50
C TYR A 24 9.48 -3.81 2.96
N SER A 25 10.29 -3.25 3.86
CA SER A 25 11.44 -2.43 3.50
C SER A 25 12.58 -2.66 4.48
N GLY A 26 13.78 -2.94 3.96
CA GLY A 26 14.97 -3.18 4.77
C GLY A 26 14.87 -4.40 5.70
N GLY A 27 14.04 -5.40 5.36
CA GLY A 27 13.80 -6.58 6.19
C GLY A 27 12.73 -6.41 7.28
N TYR A 28 12.11 -5.22 7.38
CA TYR A 28 11.08 -4.91 8.36
C TYR A 28 9.72 -4.70 7.69
N TRP A 29 8.65 -5.02 8.44
CA TRP A 29 7.27 -4.74 8.05
C TRP A 29 6.88 -3.33 8.49
N HIS A 30 6.38 -2.52 7.56
CA HIS A 30 5.88 -1.18 7.81
C HIS A 30 4.36 -1.17 7.61
N LEU A 31 3.63 -0.77 8.65
CA LEU A 31 2.18 -0.63 8.62
C LEU A 31 1.80 0.70 7.97
N ILE A 32 0.84 0.69 7.05
CA ILE A 32 0.25 1.88 6.45
C ILE A 32 -1.12 2.13 7.06
N ASP A 33 -2.03 1.16 6.96
CA ASP A 33 -3.42 1.33 7.39
C ASP A 33 -4.05 0.04 7.94
N GLN A 34 -5.17 0.19 8.64
CA GLN A 34 -5.92 -0.84 9.33
C GLN A 34 -7.43 -0.73 9.05
N VAL A 35 -8.01 -1.79 8.51
CA VAL A 35 -9.43 -1.85 8.15
C VAL A 35 -10.11 -3.10 8.71
N LYS A 36 -11.45 -3.08 8.75
CA LYS A 36 -12.23 -4.14 9.40
C LYS A 36 -12.39 -5.36 8.52
N THR A 37 -12.37 -5.20 7.20
CA THR A 37 -12.62 -6.29 6.26
C THR A 37 -11.42 -6.59 5.37
N ARG A 38 -11.40 -7.81 4.82
CA ARG A 38 -10.35 -8.22 3.89
C ARG A 38 -10.48 -7.49 2.55
N SER A 39 -11.71 -7.21 2.10
CA SER A 39 -11.96 -6.55 0.80
C SER A 39 -11.38 -5.16 0.80
N GLU A 40 -11.73 -4.35 1.81
CA GLU A 40 -11.19 -2.99 1.98
C GLU A 40 -9.66 -3.00 2.01
N ALA A 41 -9.04 -4.00 2.66
CA ALA A 41 -7.58 -4.07 2.74
C ALA A 41 -6.93 -4.39 1.38
N ASN A 42 -7.56 -5.24 0.58
CA ASN A 42 -7.08 -5.55 -0.77
C ASN A 42 -7.27 -4.35 -1.69
N GLU A 43 -8.46 -3.72 -1.67
CA GLU A 43 -8.74 -2.51 -2.46
C GLU A 43 -7.76 -1.37 -2.13
N LEU A 44 -7.42 -1.19 -0.85
CA LEU A 44 -6.39 -0.25 -0.42
C LEU A 44 -5.00 -0.63 -0.92
N ALA A 45 -4.61 -1.91 -0.82
CA ALA A 45 -3.31 -2.37 -1.30
C ALA A 45 -3.16 -2.15 -2.81
N ASP A 46 -4.21 -2.47 -3.58
CA ASP A 46 -4.26 -2.26 -5.03
C ASP A 46 -4.20 -0.76 -5.36
N CYS A 47 -4.97 0.08 -4.66
CA CYS A 47 -4.95 1.54 -4.82
C CYS A 47 -3.55 2.14 -4.54
N PHE A 48 -2.86 1.67 -3.50
CA PHE A 48 -1.50 2.14 -3.22
C PHE A 48 -0.48 1.63 -4.23
N ASP A 49 -0.65 0.41 -4.75
CA ASP A 49 0.20 -0.15 -5.80
C ASP A 49 0.01 0.61 -7.11
N ASP A 50 -1.25 0.93 -7.48
CA ASP A 50 -1.61 1.73 -8.65
C ASP A 50 -1.16 3.19 -8.52
N GLY A 51 -1.37 3.80 -7.35
CA GLY A 51 -0.90 5.17 -7.07
C GLY A 51 0.63 5.30 -7.11
N LEU A 52 1.36 4.22 -6.82
CA LEU A 52 2.82 4.20 -6.96
C LEU A 52 3.27 4.29 -8.44
N TRP A 53 2.44 3.84 -9.39
CA TRP A 53 2.69 3.97 -10.82
C TRP A 53 2.46 5.41 -11.33
N TYR A 54 1.49 6.11 -10.75
CA TYR A 54 1.17 7.50 -11.07
C TYR A 54 1.91 8.51 -10.19
N GLY A 55 3.14 8.18 -9.77
CA GLY A 55 4.09 9.13 -9.16
C GLY A 55 4.58 10.24 -10.10
N VAL A 56 3.72 10.71 -11.00
CA VAL A 56 3.70 12.02 -11.63
C VAL A 56 2.28 12.55 -11.34
N ASP A 57 2.18 13.54 -10.46
CA ASP A 57 0.95 14.26 -10.04
C ASP A 57 0.00 13.55 -9.06
N ALA A 58 0.45 13.38 -7.82
CA ALA A 58 -0.42 13.17 -6.66
C ALA A 58 -1.14 14.48 -6.23
N GLU A 59 -1.85 15.12 -7.15
CA GLU A 59 -2.72 16.28 -6.87
C GLU A 59 -4.22 16.02 -7.13
N VAL A 60 -4.63 14.78 -7.46
CA VAL A 60 -6.04 14.48 -7.78
C VAL A 60 -6.60 13.38 -6.86
N CYS A 61 -6.79 13.72 -5.60
CA CYS A 61 -7.75 13.05 -4.70
C CYS A 61 -8.22 14.01 -3.59
N GLY A 62 -8.61 15.23 -3.98
CA GLY A 62 -9.17 16.22 -3.07
C GLY A 62 -9.81 17.38 -3.83
N GLY A 63 -11.08 17.22 -4.19
CA GLY A 63 -11.93 18.24 -4.82
C GLY A 63 -13.33 17.71 -5.06
#